data_AF-A0A963IG00-F1
#
_entry.id   AF-A0A963IG00-F1
#
_cell.length_a   1.000
_cell.length_b   1.000
_cell.length_c   1.000
_cell.angle_alpha   90.00
_cell.angle_beta   90.00
_cell.angle_gamma   90.00
#
_symmetry.space_group_name_H-M   'P 1'
#
loop_
_entity.id
_entity.type
_entity.pdbx_description
1 polymer ?
#
loop_
_entity_poly.entity_id
_entity_poly.type
_entity_poly.pdbx_seq_one_letter_code
_entity_poly.pdbx_strand_id
1 'polypeptide(L)'
;MSAQPGYPTQPELALVAALDLATRYASTGNPRLAAALVTQLRCIAAEAQHPLAVRRCAAHIVGDWAHLATPLPVPGNHSNAT
;
A
#
# COMPACT_ATOMS: atom_id res chain seq x y z
N MET A 1 0.88 -7.68 16.66
CA MET A 1 0.65 -6.23 16.44
C MET A 1 1.89 -5.67 15.76
N SER A 2 1.91 -5.61 14.43
CA SER A 2 2.99 -4.95 13.70
C SER A 2 2.85 -3.45 13.97
N ALA A 3 3.85 -2.84 14.61
CA ALA A 3 3.88 -1.40 14.81
C ALA A 3 3.71 -0.72 13.45
N GLN A 4 2.58 -0.02 13.25
CA GLN A 4 2.39 0.78 12.04
C GLN A 4 3.50 1.84 12.01
N PRO A 5 4.10 2.11 10.84
CA PRO A 5 5.08 3.17 10.70
C PRO A 5 4.40 4.53 10.91
N GLY A 6 4.41 5.00 12.15
CA GLY A 6 4.04 6.37 12.51
C GLY A 6 5.27 7.25 12.37
N TYR A 7 5.16 8.33 11.61
CA TYR A 7 6.17 9.39 11.51
C TYR A 7 5.68 10.65 12.22
N PRO A 8 5.43 10.61 13.54
CA PRO A 8 4.72 11.69 14.26
C PRO A 8 5.49 13.01 14.32
N THR A 9 6.78 13.00 14.01
CA THR A 9 7.64 14.18 13.99
C THR A 9 8.01 14.65 12.58
N GLN A 10 7.76 13.81 11.56
CA GLN A 10 8.16 14.04 10.17
C GLN A 10 7.11 13.44 9.21
N PRO A 11 5.87 13.97 9.21
CA PRO A 11 4.76 13.43 8.42
C PRO A 11 5.07 13.30 6.92
N GLU A 12 5.92 14.16 6.36
CA GLU A 12 6.39 14.12 4.99
C GLU A 12 7.13 12.83 4.62
N LEU A 13 7.83 12.19 5.57
CA LEU A 13 8.49 10.90 5.32
C LEU A 13 7.49 9.80 4.99
N ALA A 14 6.26 9.90 5.52
CA ALA A 14 5.23 8.94 5.21
C ALA A 14 4.84 9.00 3.73
N LEU A 15 4.78 10.20 3.16
CA LEU A 15 4.48 10.43 1.75
C LEU A 15 5.65 9.99 0.86
N VAL A 16 6.89 10.30 1.24
CA VAL A 16 8.08 9.87 0.51
C VAL A 16 8.18 8.34 0.45
N ALA A 17 7.92 7.66 1.57
CA ALA A 17 7.88 6.20 1.60
C ALA A 17 6.79 5.63 0.68
N ALA A 18 5.60 6.25 0.63
CA ALA A 18 4.54 5.85 -0.29
C ALA A 18 4.97 6.01 -1.77
N LEU A 19 5.64 7.11 -2.12
CA LEU A 19 6.14 7.35 -3.47
C LEU A 19 7.25 6.36 -3.87
N ASP A 20 8.18 6.03 -2.98
CA ASP A 20 9.22 5.01 -3.23
C ASP A 20 8.59 3.64 -3.48
N LEU A 21 7.62 3.22 -2.65
CA LEU A 21 6.91 1.95 -2.81
C LEU A 21 6.16 1.88 -4.15
N ALA A 22 5.46 2.96 -4.54
CA ALA A 22 4.76 3.03 -5.81
C ALA A 22 5.72 2.95 -7.00
N THR A 23 6.85 3.64 -6.92
CA THR A 23 7.90 3.64 -7.96
C THR A 23 8.52 2.26 -8.13
N ARG A 24 8.83 1.58 -7.03
CA ARG A 24 9.36 0.20 -7.05
C ARG A 24 8.33 -0.82 -7.51
N TYR A 25 7.06 -0.62 -7.18
CA TYR A 25 5.99 -1.46 -7.70
C TYR A 25 5.92 -1.34 -9.22
N ALA A 26 5.97 -0.13 -9.77
CA ALA A 26 5.89 0.10 -11.21
C ALA A 26 6.99 -0.65 -12.00
N SER A 27 8.17 -0.85 -11.42
CA SER A 27 9.27 -1.60 -12.06
C SER A 27 9.24 -3.11 -11.83
N THR A 28 8.54 -3.60 -10.80
CA THR A 28 8.61 -5.02 -10.38
C THR A 28 7.28 -5.76 -10.46
N GLY A 29 6.15 -5.05 -10.46
CA GLY A 29 4.81 -5.63 -10.31
C GLY A 29 4.59 -6.38 -9.00
N ASN A 30 5.46 -6.23 -8.00
CA ASN A 30 5.44 -7.07 -6.81
C ASN A 30 4.25 -6.74 -5.88
N PRO A 31 3.28 -7.66 -5.67
CA PRO A 31 2.09 -7.39 -4.87
C PRO A 31 2.40 -7.08 -3.40
N ARG A 32 3.56 -7.53 -2.88
CA ARG A 32 3.98 -7.17 -1.51
C ARG A 32 4.29 -5.68 -1.36
N LEU A 33 4.79 -5.04 -2.41
CA LEU A 33 5.02 -3.59 -2.41
C LEU A 33 3.69 -2.82 -2.45
N ALA A 34 2.72 -3.30 -3.23
CA ALA A 34 1.37 -2.75 -3.21
C ALA A 34 0.70 -2.90 -1.83
N ALA A 35 0.88 -4.04 -1.16
CA ALA A 35 0.39 -4.24 0.22
C ALA A 35 1.05 -3.28 1.23
N ALA A 36 2.37 -3.08 1.12
CA ALA A 36 3.10 -2.13 1.95
C ALA A 36 2.64 -0.68 1.69
N LEU A 37 2.44 -0.32 0.42
CA LEU A 37 1.92 1.00 0.03
C LEU A 37 0.53 1.24 0.59
N VAL A 38 -0.37 0.27 0.49
CA VAL A 38 -1.73 0.36 1.07
C VAL A 38 -1.67 0.56 2.58
N THR A 39 -0.77 -0.16 3.27
CA THR A 39 -0.57 0.03 4.72
C THR A 39 -0.10 1.44 5.03
N GLN A 40 0.83 1.96 4.25
CA GLN A 40 1.37 3.31 4.41
C GLN A 40 0.30 4.39 4.20
N LEU A 41 -0.49 4.28 3.13
CA LEU A 41 -1.57 5.23 2.81
C LEU A 41 -2.68 5.21 3.86
N ARG A 42 -3.00 4.05 4.45
CA ARG A 42 -3.94 3.97 5.58
C ARG A 42 -3.44 4.71 6.82
N CYS A 43 -2.13 4.67 7.09
CA CYS A 43 -1.54 5.45 8.18
C CYS A 43 -1.69 6.96 7.91
N ILE A 44 -1.37 7.41 6.69
CA ILE A 44 -1.53 8.81 6.28
C ILE A 44 -2.98 9.28 6.39
N ALA A 45 -3.95 8.45 5.97
CA ALA A 45 -5.37 8.80 6.04
C ALA A 45 -5.87 8.95 7.48
N ALA A 46 -5.36 8.13 8.40
CA ALA A 46 -5.74 8.13 9.81
C ALA A 46 -5.03 9.22 10.65
N GLU A 47 -3.85 9.67 10.22
CA GLU A 47 -3.02 10.61 10.98
C GLU A 47 -3.60 12.05 10.95
N ALA A 48 -3.93 12.58 12.13
CA ALA A 48 -4.64 13.85 12.28
C ALA A 48 -3.75 15.07 11.95
N GLN A 49 -2.43 14.90 12.05
CA GLN A 49 -1.46 15.95 11.73
C GLN A 49 -1.44 16.31 10.23
N HIS A 50 -1.90 15.43 9.34
CA HIS A 50 -1.97 15.72 7.92
C HIS A 50 -3.18 16.60 7.56
N PRO A 51 -3.05 17.51 6.57
CA PRO A 51 -4.18 18.26 6.03
C PRO A 51 -5.31 17.33 5.56
N LEU A 52 -6.56 17.75 5.75
CA LEU A 52 -7.74 16.94 5.39
C LEU A 52 -7.74 16.49 3.92
N ALA A 53 -7.27 17.36 3.01
CA ALA A 53 -7.15 17.02 1.59
C ALA A 53 -6.18 15.85 1.36
N VAL A 54 -5.02 15.85 2.03
CA VAL A 54 -4.02 14.78 1.94
C VAL A 54 -4.60 13.46 2.45
N ARG A 55 -5.29 13.51 3.60
CA ARG A 55 -5.93 12.32 4.19
C ARG A 55 -6.99 11.72 3.27
N ARG A 56 -7.81 12.56 2.63
CA ARG A 56 -8.83 12.14 1.65
C ARG A 56 -8.21 11.54 0.40
N CYS A 57 -7.16 12.17 -0.14
CA CYS A 57 -6.43 11.62 -1.28
C CYS A 57 -5.82 10.26 -0.94
N ALA A 58 -5.17 10.12 0.22
CA ALA A 58 -4.62 8.84 0.67
C ALA A 58 -5.69 7.75 0.77
N ALA A 59 -6.86 8.06 1.35
CA ALA A 59 -7.98 7.12 1.43
C ALA A 59 -8.52 6.70 0.05
N HIS A 60 -8.58 7.63 -0.91
CA HIS A 60 -8.99 7.33 -2.28
C HIS A 60 -7.99 6.37 -2.96
N ILE A 61 -6.69 6.69 -2.88
CA ILE A 61 -5.62 5.88 -3.51
C ILE A 61 -5.58 4.47 -2.91
N VAL A 62 -5.91 4.28 -1.62
CA VAL A 62 -6.01 2.93 -1.03
C VAL A 62 -6.98 2.04 -1.83
N GLY A 63 -8.11 2.58 -2.32
CA GLY A 63 -9.06 1.83 -3.13
C GLY A 63 -8.44 1.35 -4.44
N ASP A 64 -7.72 2.23 -5.11
CA ASP A 64 -7.05 1.94 -6.38
C ASP A 64 -5.94 0.89 -6.24
N TRP A 65 -5.30 0.79 -5.08
CA TRP A 65 -4.15 -0.10 -4.88
C TRP A 65 -4.49 -1.42 -4.17
N ALA A 66 -5.62 -1.49 -3.47
CA ALA A 66 -5.98 -2.68 -2.67
C ALA A 66 -6.07 -3.96 -3.51
N HIS A 67 -6.55 -3.87 -4.76
CA HIS A 67 -6.65 -5.03 -5.64
C HIS A 67 -5.30 -5.52 -6.17
N LEU A 68 -4.28 -4.65 -6.20
CA LEU A 68 -2.91 -4.99 -6.60
C LEU A 68 -2.10 -5.65 -5.48
N ALA A 69 -2.57 -5.51 -4.23
CA ALA A 69 -1.93 -6.05 -3.03
C ALA A 69 -2.17 -7.57 -2.85
N THR A 70 -3.14 -8.14 -3.56
CA THR A 70 -3.39 -9.58 -3.56
C THR A 70 -2.51 -10.26 -4.61
N PRO A 71 -1.75 -11.32 -4.26
CA PRO A 71 -1.13 -12.17 -5.26
C PRO A 71 -2.22 -12.73 -6.17
N LEU A 72 -2.03 -12.66 -7.49
CA LEU A 72 -2.92 -13.33 -8.45
C LEU A 72 -3.04 -14.81 -8.03
N PRO A 73 -4.26 -15.38 -8.01
CA PRO A 73 -4.41 -16.80 -7.79
C PRO A 73 -3.65 -17.52 -8.91
N VAL A 74 -2.66 -18.34 -8.52
CA VAL A 74 -1.95 -19.20 -9.46
C VAL A 74 -3.00 -20.14 -10.04
N PRO A 75 -3.24 -20.16 -11.37
CA PRO A 75 -4.21 -21.09 -11.94
C PRO A 75 -3.81 -22.50 -11.54
N GLY A 76 -4.71 -23.17 -10.82
CA GLY A 76 -4.47 -24.50 -10.26
C GLY A 76 -4.12 -25.48 -11.37
N ASN A 77 -2.97 -26.12 -11.25
CA ASN A 77 -2.59 -27.21 -12.13
C ASN A 77 -3.57 -28.35 -11.88
N HIS A 78 -4.58 -28.50 -12.74
CA HIS A 78 -5.46 -29.67 -12.76
C HIS A 78 -4.63 -30.87 -13.25
N SER A 79 -3.76 -31.40 -12.40
CA SER A 79 -3.17 -32.72 -12.59
C SER A 79 -4.28 -33.75 -12.40
N ASN A 80 -4.91 -34.09 -13.52
CA ASN A 80 -5.81 -35.22 -13.66
C ASN A 80 -5.03 -36.48 -13.30
N ALA A 81 -5.39 -37.14 -12.20
CA ALA A 81 -4.88 -38.45 -11.84
C ALA A 81 -6.00 -39.47 -12.06
N THR A 82 -5.71 -40.34 -13.02
CA THR A 82 -6.48 -41.47 -13.54
C THR A 82 -6.76 -42.53 -12.47
#